data_AF-A0A7V9STY3-F1
#
_entry.id   AF-A0A7V9STY3-F1
#
_cell.length_a   1.000
_cell.length_b   1.000
_cell.length_c   1.000
_cell.angle_alpha   90.00
_cell.angle_beta   90.00
_cell.angle_gamma   90.00
#
_symmetry.space_group_name_H-M   'P 1'
#
loop_
_entity.id
_entity.type
_entity.pdbx_description
1 polymer ?
#
loop_
_entity_poly.entity_id
_entity_poly.type
_entity_poly.pdbx_seq_one_letter_code
_entity_poly.pdbx_strand_id
1 'polypeptide(L)'
;MKKIIISSLAVFVFLSSCITMHTGTVSSGPLFHWSDKYVDISSGSSSSVFIFGLGNAKKQELVNDAKKRLYSTRPLQKGEYYSNFTTDINKKWIFFIAQKINVTVSADILITGDTSSYGFGNTFSKKITPFVPSKNKGVISSDFNGNTLVNGDSVYYSYNAKNYNLYMVSSLDKESTVLLSSNPAYKSILVSLSQNYFFIKKDLGNIIKIDSRTIIEVLDSYTGKYINEEGNVVGYANTNALVKTKSGFHVVPVNKLKIN
;
A
#
# COMPACT_ATOMS: atom_id res chain seq x y z
N MET A 1 -18.46 48.33 -31.65
CA MET A 1 -17.16 47.66 -31.90
C MET A 1 -16.50 47.07 -30.64
N LYS A 2 -16.38 47.82 -29.52
CA LYS A 2 -15.76 47.32 -28.26
C LYS A 2 -16.38 46.01 -27.72
N LYS A 3 -17.70 45.82 -27.85
CA LYS A 3 -18.40 44.59 -27.42
C LYS A 3 -18.07 43.34 -28.26
N ILE A 4 -17.71 43.52 -29.54
CA ILE A 4 -17.33 42.41 -30.44
C ILE A 4 -15.92 41.92 -30.11
N ILE A 5 -15.00 42.84 -29.81
CA ILE A 5 -13.60 42.53 -29.45
C ILE A 5 -13.54 41.78 -28.11
N ILE A 6 -14.37 42.17 -27.13
CA ILE A 6 -14.43 41.50 -25.82
C ILE A 6 -15.00 40.08 -25.97
N SER A 7 -15.99 39.88 -26.85
CA SER A 7 -16.58 38.56 -27.12
C SER A 7 -15.58 37.61 -27.81
N SER A 8 -14.85 38.09 -28.82
CA SER A 8 -13.85 37.27 -29.52
C SER A 8 -12.64 36.93 -28.65
N LEU A 9 -12.22 37.84 -27.76
CA LEU A 9 -11.14 37.59 -26.80
C LEU A 9 -11.54 36.54 -25.76
N ALA A 10 -12.78 36.59 -25.25
CA ALA A 10 -13.30 35.58 -24.32
C ALA A 10 -13.30 34.18 -24.95
N VAL A 11 -13.74 34.06 -26.21
CA VAL A 11 -13.71 32.79 -26.95
C VAL A 11 -12.27 32.25 -27.10
N PHE A 12 -11.30 33.09 -27.46
CA PHE A 12 -9.90 32.67 -27.58
C PHE A 12 -9.30 32.17 -26.25
N VAL A 13 -9.69 32.77 -25.12
CA VAL A 13 -9.26 32.34 -23.78
C VAL A 13 -9.84 30.97 -23.44
N PHE A 14 -11.10 30.68 -23.76
CA PHE A 14 -11.70 29.36 -23.53
C PHE A 14 -11.10 28.25 -24.41
N LEU A 15 -10.67 28.57 -25.64
CA LEU A 15 -10.00 27.61 -26.55
C LEU A 15 -8.54 27.29 -26.18
N SER A 16 -7.94 27.98 -25.20
CA SER A 16 -6.57 27.68 -24.76
C SER A 16 -6.45 26.46 -23.83
N SER A 17 -7.58 25.88 -23.41
CA SER A 17 -7.60 24.71 -22.54
C SER A 17 -7.17 23.45 -23.30
N CYS A 18 -5.97 22.93 -23.02
CA CYS A 18 -5.53 21.64 -23.55
C CYS A 18 -6.31 20.51 -22.86
N ILE A 19 -7.13 19.77 -23.61
CA ILE A 19 -7.84 18.59 -23.09
C ILE A 19 -6.85 17.45 -22.93
N THR A 20 -6.74 16.92 -21.71
CA THR A 20 -5.92 15.76 -21.37
C THR A 20 -6.84 14.66 -20.85
N MET A 21 -6.83 13.49 -21.49
CA MET A 21 -7.64 12.33 -21.10
C MET A 21 -6.72 11.20 -20.66
N HIS A 22 -6.96 10.66 -19.47
CA HIS A 22 -6.22 9.52 -18.94
C HIS A 22 -7.12 8.28 -18.95
N THR A 23 -6.56 7.15 -19.36
CA THR A 23 -7.20 5.84 -19.25
C THR A 23 -6.15 4.84 -18.82
N GLY A 24 -6.44 3.97 -17.86
CA GLY A 24 -5.50 2.96 -17.43
C GLY A 24 -6.14 1.64 -17.07
N THR A 25 -5.32 0.59 -17.03
CA THR A 25 -5.72 -0.76 -16.64
C THR A 25 -4.64 -1.36 -15.77
N VAL A 26 -5.04 -2.08 -14.73
CA VAL A 26 -4.16 -2.90 -13.90
C VAL A 26 -4.40 -4.36 -14.23
N SER A 27 -3.35 -5.10 -14.50
CA SER A 27 -3.39 -6.55 -14.72
C SER A 27 -2.38 -7.22 -13.81
N SER A 28 -2.82 -8.21 -13.04
CA SER A 28 -1.94 -9.00 -12.18
C SER A 28 -1.05 -9.93 -13.00
N GLY A 29 0.18 -10.13 -12.54
CA GLY A 29 1.09 -11.14 -13.08
C GLY A 29 0.82 -12.53 -12.46
N PRO A 30 1.85 -13.38 -12.33
CA PRO A 30 1.76 -14.64 -11.58
C PRO A 30 1.19 -14.42 -10.18
N LEU A 31 0.51 -15.44 -9.63
CA LEU A 31 -0.03 -15.39 -8.28
C LEU A 31 1.09 -15.12 -7.28
N PHE A 32 0.93 -14.06 -6.51
CA PHE A 32 1.86 -13.69 -5.43
C PHE A 32 1.88 -14.81 -4.38
N HIS A 33 3.04 -15.42 -4.19
CA HIS A 33 3.29 -16.37 -3.12
C HIS A 33 3.69 -15.64 -1.85
N TRP A 34 3.32 -16.16 -0.68
CA TRP A 34 3.59 -15.52 0.61
C TRP A 34 5.08 -15.38 0.94
N SER A 35 5.94 -16.11 0.22
CA SER A 35 7.40 -16.02 0.33
C SER A 35 8.04 -15.08 -0.69
N ASP A 36 7.24 -14.45 -1.56
CA ASP A 36 7.74 -13.51 -2.56
C ASP A 36 8.08 -12.16 -1.91
N LYS A 37 9.17 -11.55 -2.39
CA LYS A 37 9.66 -10.26 -1.92
C LYS A 37 9.71 -9.26 -3.06
N TYR A 38 9.27 -8.04 -2.79
CA TYR A 38 9.41 -6.92 -3.70
C TYR A 38 10.87 -6.49 -3.80
N VAL A 39 11.44 -6.55 -4.99
CA VAL A 39 12.84 -6.20 -5.25
C VAL A 39 12.98 -4.80 -5.81
N ASP A 40 12.11 -4.43 -6.75
CA ASP A 40 12.23 -3.19 -7.50
C ASP A 40 10.92 -2.82 -8.24
N ILE A 41 10.82 -1.60 -8.77
CA ILE A 41 9.77 -1.18 -9.70
C ILE A 41 10.43 -0.71 -10.99
N SER A 42 9.87 -1.12 -12.12
CA SER A 42 10.31 -0.66 -13.45
C SER A 42 9.15 -0.05 -14.21
N SER A 43 9.48 0.90 -15.09
CA SER A 43 8.52 1.48 -16.02
C SER A 43 9.16 1.69 -17.39
N GLY A 44 8.32 1.66 -18.42
CA GLY A 44 8.68 1.99 -19.79
C GLY A 44 7.58 2.82 -20.41
N SER A 45 7.96 3.79 -21.24
CA SER A 45 7.01 4.70 -21.88
C SER A 45 7.18 4.73 -23.38
N SER A 46 6.10 4.96 -24.11
CA SER A 46 6.10 5.20 -25.55
C SER A 46 5.11 6.30 -25.92
N SER A 47 5.39 7.04 -26.99
CA SER A 47 4.52 8.12 -27.42
C SER A 47 4.44 8.21 -28.93
N SER A 48 3.28 8.61 -29.44
CA SER A 48 3.09 8.97 -30.84
C SER A 48 2.27 10.25 -30.97
N VAL A 49 2.49 10.98 -32.05
CA VAL A 49 1.77 12.21 -32.40
C VAL A 49 0.98 11.94 -33.67
N PHE A 50 -0.31 12.20 -33.61
CA PHE A 50 -1.25 12.16 -34.72
C PHE A 50 -1.54 13.60 -35.13
N ILE A 51 -1.46 13.90 -36.41
CA ILE A 51 -1.79 15.21 -36.96
C ILE A 51 -2.95 15.01 -37.93
N PHE A 52 -4.06 15.73 -37.74
CA PHE A 52 -5.31 15.55 -38.48
C PHE A 52 -5.83 14.10 -38.44
N GLY A 53 -5.60 13.37 -37.34
CA GLY A 53 -5.98 11.96 -37.21
C GLY A 53 -5.08 10.99 -38.00
N LEU A 54 -4.11 11.48 -38.77
CA LEU A 54 -3.12 10.65 -39.44
C LEU A 54 -1.93 10.41 -38.50
N GLY A 55 -1.70 9.16 -38.16
CA GLY A 55 -0.55 8.72 -37.38
C GLY A 55 -0.37 7.21 -37.50
N ASN A 56 0.90 6.77 -37.47
CA ASN A 56 1.28 5.42 -37.88
C ASN A 56 1.42 4.43 -36.71
N ALA A 57 0.91 4.75 -35.52
CA ALA A 57 1.08 3.91 -34.35
C ALA A 57 -0.27 3.41 -33.84
N LYS A 58 -0.53 2.10 -33.88
CA LYS A 58 -1.70 1.53 -33.21
C LYS A 58 -1.49 1.61 -31.70
N LYS A 59 -2.56 1.79 -30.93
CA LYS A 59 -2.51 1.78 -29.45
C LYS A 59 -1.77 0.56 -28.90
N GLN A 60 -1.94 -0.60 -29.53
CA GLN A 60 -1.27 -1.85 -29.13
C GLN A 60 0.26 -1.80 -29.37
N GLU A 61 0.71 -1.16 -30.44
CA GLU A 61 2.14 -1.01 -30.74
C GLU A 61 2.80 -0.11 -29.69
N LEU A 62 2.14 0.99 -29.31
CA LEU A 62 2.63 1.86 -28.23
C LEU A 62 2.75 1.13 -26.90
N VAL A 63 1.77 0.28 -26.55
CA VAL A 63 1.83 -0.58 -25.35
C VAL A 63 2.98 -1.59 -25.46
N ASN A 64 3.16 -2.24 -26.60
CA ASN A 64 4.23 -3.19 -26.81
C ASN A 64 5.62 -2.53 -26.73
N ASP A 65 5.79 -1.34 -27.30
CA ASP A 65 7.04 -0.60 -27.23
C ASP A 65 7.33 -0.11 -25.80
N ALA A 66 6.30 0.34 -25.08
CA ALA A 66 6.42 0.66 -23.66
C ALA A 66 6.84 -0.57 -22.83
N LYS A 67 6.26 -1.76 -23.11
CA LYS A 67 6.67 -3.03 -22.46
C LYS A 67 8.10 -3.42 -22.81
N LYS A 68 8.51 -3.33 -24.07
CA LYS A 68 9.90 -3.59 -24.49
C LYS A 68 10.88 -2.68 -23.75
N ARG A 69 10.55 -1.39 -23.62
CA ARG A 69 11.34 -0.43 -22.85
C ARG A 69 11.36 -0.75 -21.36
N LEU A 70 10.25 -1.19 -20.77
CA LEU A 70 10.22 -1.65 -19.38
C LEU A 70 11.19 -2.82 -19.16
N TYR A 71 11.19 -3.81 -20.06
CA TYR A 71 12.07 -4.97 -19.99
C TYR A 71 13.55 -4.61 -20.23
N SER A 72 13.83 -3.69 -21.14
CA SER A 72 15.21 -3.26 -21.40
C SER A 72 15.78 -2.38 -20.28
N THR A 73 14.92 -1.60 -19.60
CA THR A 73 15.35 -0.69 -18.54
C THR A 73 15.75 -1.45 -17.27
N ARG A 74 15.09 -2.58 -16.99
CA ARG A 74 15.42 -3.43 -15.84
C ARG A 74 15.26 -4.91 -16.19
N PRO A 75 16.24 -5.52 -16.87
CA PRO A 75 16.23 -6.96 -17.14
C PRO A 75 16.12 -7.75 -15.84
N LEU A 76 15.36 -8.85 -15.84
CA LEU A 76 15.17 -9.69 -14.66
C LEU A 76 16.45 -10.48 -14.33
N GLN A 77 16.77 -10.58 -13.05
CA GLN A 77 17.78 -11.48 -12.53
C GLN A 77 17.19 -12.88 -12.29
N LYS A 78 18.04 -13.87 -12.04
CA LYS A 78 17.60 -15.26 -11.80
C LYS A 78 16.64 -15.31 -10.60
N GLY A 79 15.44 -15.84 -10.82
CA GLY A 79 14.39 -15.96 -9.81
C GLY A 79 13.50 -14.73 -9.66
N GLU A 80 13.81 -13.62 -10.36
CA GLU A 80 12.92 -12.46 -10.42
C GLU A 80 11.81 -12.65 -11.47
N TYR A 81 10.64 -12.07 -11.21
CA TYR A 81 9.54 -12.01 -12.15
C TYR A 81 8.77 -10.68 -12.01
N TYR A 82 8.11 -10.24 -13.08
CA TYR A 82 7.25 -9.06 -13.04
C TYR A 82 5.84 -9.40 -12.58
N SER A 83 5.25 -8.56 -11.74
CA SER A 83 3.83 -8.60 -11.39
C SER A 83 3.21 -7.20 -11.33
N ASN A 84 1.90 -7.16 -11.09
CA ASN A 84 1.10 -5.94 -10.95
C ASN A 84 1.34 -4.93 -12.08
N PHE A 85 1.24 -5.39 -13.33
CA PHE A 85 1.39 -4.52 -14.48
C PHE A 85 0.31 -3.45 -14.48
N THR A 86 0.73 -2.18 -14.53
CA THR A 86 -0.15 -1.04 -14.69
C THR A 86 0.14 -0.40 -16.03
N THR A 87 -0.90 -0.13 -16.82
CA THR A 87 -0.80 0.62 -18.07
C THR A 87 -1.56 1.92 -17.91
N ASP A 88 -0.89 3.05 -18.09
CA ASP A 88 -1.48 4.38 -18.17
C ASP A 88 -1.37 4.90 -19.60
N ILE A 89 -2.45 5.44 -20.13
CA ILE A 89 -2.56 5.99 -21.47
C ILE A 89 -3.11 7.40 -21.36
N ASN A 90 -2.25 8.36 -21.65
CA ASN A 90 -2.55 9.77 -21.66
C ASN A 90 -2.71 10.26 -23.11
N LYS A 91 -3.86 10.84 -23.43
CA LYS A 91 -4.13 11.51 -24.70
C LYS A 91 -4.21 13.01 -24.48
N LYS A 92 -3.29 13.76 -25.06
CA LYS A 92 -3.27 15.22 -25.05
C LYS A 92 -3.68 15.76 -26.41
N TRP A 93 -4.71 16.60 -26.44
CA TRP A 93 -5.14 17.30 -27.65
C TRP A 93 -4.54 18.70 -27.69
N ILE A 94 -3.96 19.06 -28.83
CA ILE A 94 -3.31 20.35 -29.09
C ILE A 94 -4.09 21.02 -30.23
N PHE A 95 -4.81 22.09 -29.90
CA PHE A 95 -5.62 22.87 -30.84
C PHE A 95 -6.56 22.02 -31.72
N PHE A 96 -7.03 20.87 -31.23
CA PHE A 96 -7.83 19.87 -31.96
C PHE A 96 -7.22 19.30 -33.27
N ILE A 97 -6.08 19.82 -33.71
CA ILE A 97 -5.39 19.43 -34.94
C ILE A 97 -4.39 18.30 -34.66
N ALA A 98 -3.70 18.37 -33.52
CA ALA A 98 -2.71 17.38 -33.14
C ALA A 98 -3.15 16.65 -31.87
N GLN A 99 -2.93 15.34 -31.84
CA GLN A 99 -3.14 14.49 -30.69
C GLN A 99 -1.83 13.79 -30.34
N LYS A 100 -1.34 13.99 -29.12
CA LYS A 100 -0.21 13.23 -28.57
C LYS A 100 -0.73 12.15 -27.65
N ILE A 101 -0.44 10.89 -27.98
CA ILE A 101 -0.74 9.74 -27.12
C ILE A 101 0.56 9.33 -26.44
N ASN A 102 0.57 9.29 -25.12
CA ASN A 102 1.64 8.73 -24.31
C ASN A 102 1.11 7.49 -23.60
N VAL A 103 1.88 6.41 -23.64
CA VAL A 103 1.58 5.16 -22.95
C VAL A 103 2.73 4.89 -22.00
N THR A 104 2.42 4.69 -20.73
CA THR A 104 3.38 4.28 -19.71
C THR A 104 2.94 2.93 -19.17
N VAL A 105 3.84 1.96 -19.19
CA VAL A 105 3.63 0.67 -18.53
C VAL A 105 4.57 0.62 -17.34
N SER A 106 4.08 0.21 -16.18
CA SER A 106 4.88 -0.06 -14.99
C SER A 106 4.60 -1.46 -14.47
N ALA A 107 5.56 -2.03 -13.74
CA ALA A 107 5.43 -3.32 -13.10
C ALA A 107 6.30 -3.39 -11.84
N ASP A 108 5.81 -4.15 -10.87
CA ASP A 108 6.58 -4.54 -9.69
C ASP A 108 7.47 -5.73 -10.06
N ILE A 109 8.68 -5.76 -9.51
CA ILE A 109 9.62 -6.86 -9.67
C ILE A 109 9.68 -7.59 -8.34
N LEU A 110 9.38 -8.88 -8.38
CA LEU A 110 9.36 -9.77 -7.23
C LEU A 110 10.42 -10.85 -7.39
N ILE A 111 10.93 -11.37 -6.29
CA ILE A 111 11.76 -12.56 -6.24
C ILE A 111 11.15 -13.56 -5.29
N THR A 112 11.10 -14.83 -5.69
CA THR A 112 10.64 -15.89 -4.79
C THR A 112 11.71 -16.16 -3.76
N GLY A 113 11.38 -15.89 -2.48
CA GLY A 113 12.29 -16.10 -1.37
C GLY A 113 12.18 -17.48 -0.76
N ASP A 114 13.31 -18.01 -0.31
CA ASP A 114 13.36 -19.15 0.62
C ASP A 114 12.99 -18.66 2.03
N THR A 115 11.70 -18.77 2.38
CA THR A 115 11.06 -18.88 3.71
C THR A 115 11.48 -18.03 4.93
N SER A 116 12.54 -17.23 4.90
CA SER A 116 13.24 -16.82 6.15
C SER A 116 13.48 -15.32 6.34
N SER A 117 12.96 -14.45 5.46
CA SER A 117 13.11 -13.01 5.68
C SER A 117 11.99 -12.22 5.00
N TYR A 118 11.09 -11.66 5.80
CA TYR A 118 10.04 -10.76 5.33
C TYR A 118 10.65 -9.35 5.14
N GLY A 119 10.51 -8.74 3.96
CA GLY A 119 10.99 -7.38 3.75
C GLY A 119 11.07 -6.94 2.28
N PHE A 120 11.04 -5.62 2.06
CA PHE A 120 11.31 -4.99 0.77
C PHE A 120 12.81 -4.98 0.48
N GLY A 121 13.19 -5.21 -0.78
CA GLY A 121 14.55 -4.95 -1.24
C GLY A 121 14.92 -3.48 -1.07
N ASN A 122 16.18 -3.20 -0.73
CA ASN A 122 16.70 -1.85 -0.56
C ASN A 122 16.45 -0.92 -1.76
N THR A 123 16.40 -1.48 -2.98
CA THR A 123 16.20 -0.76 -4.24
C THR A 123 14.73 -0.38 -4.41
N PHE A 124 13.81 -1.31 -4.14
CA PHE A 124 12.37 -1.03 -4.09
C PHE A 124 12.08 0.10 -3.11
N SER A 125 12.54 -0.03 -1.86
CA SER A 125 12.34 0.98 -0.82
C SER A 125 12.86 2.37 -1.24
N LYS A 126 13.98 2.45 -1.96
CA LYS A 126 14.55 3.69 -2.49
C LYS A 126 13.74 4.32 -3.64
N LYS A 127 13.07 3.51 -4.47
CA LYS A 127 12.26 4.01 -5.60
C LYS A 127 10.84 4.40 -5.23
N ILE A 128 10.27 3.83 -4.17
CA ILE A 128 8.97 4.25 -3.62
C ILE A 128 9.07 5.43 -2.64
N THR A 129 10.28 5.73 -2.15
CA THR A 129 10.52 6.86 -1.24
C THR A 129 10.55 8.27 -1.82
N PRO A 130 10.47 8.58 -3.14
CA PRO A 130 10.35 9.99 -3.54
C PRO A 130 8.97 10.60 -3.21
N PHE A 131 7.97 9.79 -2.82
CA PHE A 131 6.67 10.27 -2.29
C PHE A 131 6.54 10.16 -0.77
N VAL A 132 7.52 9.56 -0.10
CA VAL A 132 7.68 9.67 1.35
C VAL A 132 8.67 10.80 1.55
N PRO A 133 8.32 11.96 2.14
CA PRO A 133 9.29 13.02 2.36
C PRO A 133 10.43 12.49 3.26
N SER A 134 11.48 11.98 2.61
CA SER A 134 12.68 11.48 3.24
C SER A 134 13.55 12.69 3.53
N LYS A 135 13.17 13.40 4.58
CA LYS A 135 14.07 14.23 5.40
C LYS A 135 13.66 14.32 6.87
N ASN A 136 12.70 13.51 7.33
CA ASN A 136 12.58 13.23 8.75
C ASN A 136 12.96 11.76 8.97
N LYS A 137 14.26 11.54 9.21
CA LYS A 137 14.68 10.42 10.06
C LYS A 137 13.87 10.53 11.36
N GLY A 138 12.89 9.66 11.52
CA GLY A 138 12.08 9.58 12.73
C GLY A 138 10.94 10.59 12.80
N VAL A 139 9.98 10.56 11.87
CA VAL A 139 8.60 10.92 12.30
C VAL A 139 8.14 9.77 13.18
N ILE A 140 8.49 9.88 14.45
CA ILE A 140 7.88 9.15 15.54
C ILE A 140 6.50 9.79 15.68
N SER A 141 5.50 9.20 15.04
CA SER A 141 4.12 9.53 15.41
C SER A 141 3.77 8.64 16.59
N SER A 142 3.51 9.26 17.73
CA SER A 142 2.88 8.59 18.86
C SER A 142 1.42 8.33 18.48
N ASP A 143 0.99 7.07 18.55
CA ASP A 143 -0.45 6.78 18.58
C ASP A 143 -1.12 7.44 19.80
N PHE A 144 -2.45 7.38 19.88
CA PHE A 144 -3.20 7.89 21.04
C PHE A 144 -2.74 7.30 22.39
N ASN A 145 -2.03 6.16 22.37
CA ASN A 145 -1.54 5.46 23.54
C ASN A 145 -0.05 5.73 23.84
N GLY A 146 0.59 6.67 23.13
CA GLY A 146 2.00 7.02 23.30
C GLY A 146 2.98 6.02 22.69
N ASN A 147 2.52 5.03 21.93
CA ASN A 147 3.40 4.10 21.25
C ASN A 147 3.99 4.76 20.00
N THR A 148 5.30 4.65 19.84
CA THR A 148 6.01 5.08 18.63
C THR A 148 5.75 4.09 17.50
N LEU A 149 5.06 4.53 16.45
CA LEU A 149 4.97 3.81 15.18
C LEU A 149 6.11 4.24 14.25
N VAL A 150 6.72 3.26 13.56
CA VAL A 150 7.66 3.51 12.47
C VAL A 150 7.25 2.78 11.19
N ASN A 151 7.67 3.31 10.04
CA ASN A 151 7.44 2.64 8.76
C ASN A 151 8.11 1.27 8.78
N GLY A 152 7.37 0.25 8.34
CA GLY A 152 7.77 -1.16 8.38
C GLY A 152 7.21 -1.92 9.58
N ASP A 153 6.67 -1.24 10.61
CA ASP A 153 6.08 -1.91 11.76
C ASP A 153 4.92 -2.80 11.32
N SER A 154 4.87 -4.00 11.89
CA SER A 154 3.70 -4.86 11.82
C SER A 154 2.69 -4.42 12.87
N VAL A 155 1.44 -4.19 12.47
CA VAL A 155 0.38 -3.76 13.38
C VAL A 155 -0.87 -4.61 13.18
N TYR A 156 -1.56 -4.92 14.28
CA TYR A 156 -2.91 -5.46 14.20
C TYR A 156 -3.91 -4.31 14.22
N TYR A 157 -4.81 -4.28 13.24
CA TYR A 157 -5.85 -3.27 13.13
C TYR A 157 -7.24 -3.89 12.95
N SER A 158 -8.24 -3.27 13.58
CA SER A 158 -9.65 -3.63 13.42
C SER A 158 -10.53 -2.39 13.27
N TYR A 159 -11.36 -2.34 12.23
CA TYR A 159 -12.33 -1.25 12.07
C TYR A 159 -13.46 -1.29 13.12
N ASN A 160 -13.75 -2.48 13.68
CA ASN A 160 -14.91 -2.72 14.53
C ASN A 160 -14.55 -3.30 15.91
N ALA A 161 -13.27 -3.26 16.29
CA ALA A 161 -12.73 -3.84 17.52
C ALA A 161 -12.96 -5.36 17.72
N LYS A 162 -13.43 -6.09 16.71
CA LYS A 162 -13.71 -7.53 16.79
C LYS A 162 -12.80 -8.35 15.91
N ASN A 163 -12.54 -7.87 14.70
CA ASN A 163 -11.78 -8.58 13.68
C ASN A 163 -10.45 -7.87 13.44
N TYR A 164 -9.42 -8.26 14.17
CA TYR A 164 -8.07 -7.72 14.01
C TYR A 164 -7.34 -8.45 12.88
N ASN A 165 -6.88 -7.69 11.89
CA ASN A 165 -6.05 -8.19 10.81
C ASN A 165 -4.63 -7.63 10.93
N LEU A 166 -3.66 -8.39 10.46
CA LEU A 166 -2.26 -7.97 10.41
C LEU A 166 -2.03 -7.07 9.19
N TYR A 167 -1.43 -5.91 9.45
CA TYR A 167 -0.99 -4.96 8.45
C TYR A 167 0.46 -4.57 8.68
N MET A 168 1.06 -3.95 7.66
CA MET A 168 2.35 -3.29 7.75
C MET A 168 2.18 -1.79 7.57
N VAL A 169 2.82 -1.01 8.43
CA VAL A 169 2.87 0.45 8.32
C VAL A 169 3.73 0.81 7.11
N SER A 170 3.12 1.43 6.09
CA SER A 170 3.82 1.83 4.86
C SER A 170 4.26 3.29 4.91
N SER A 171 3.37 4.17 5.37
CA SER A 171 3.66 5.58 5.56
C SER A 171 2.95 6.12 6.79
N LEU A 172 3.62 7.04 7.48
CA LEU A 172 3.15 7.76 8.65
C LEU A 172 3.06 9.25 8.35
N ASP A 173 1.96 9.85 8.78
CA ASP A 173 1.77 11.28 8.91
C ASP A 173 1.46 11.61 10.39
N LYS A 174 1.29 12.89 10.71
CA LYS A 174 0.99 13.36 12.08
C LYS A 174 -0.33 12.81 12.62
N GLU A 175 -1.31 12.61 11.76
CA GLU A 175 -2.69 12.26 12.16
C GLU A 175 -3.16 10.93 11.58
N SER A 176 -2.42 10.34 10.65
CA SER A 176 -2.83 9.15 9.91
C SER A 176 -1.66 8.26 9.50
N THR A 177 -1.98 7.02 9.17
CA THR A 177 -1.03 6.03 8.68
C THR A 177 -1.66 5.19 7.58
N VAL A 178 -0.86 4.83 6.58
CA VAL A 178 -1.26 3.85 5.55
C VAL A 178 -0.83 2.46 6.00
N LEU A 179 -1.80 1.56 6.09
CA LEU A 179 -1.62 0.17 6.45
C LEU A 179 -1.76 -0.72 5.21
N LEU A 180 -0.71 -1.45 4.87
CA LEU A 180 -0.71 -2.44 3.80
C LEU A 180 -1.12 -3.81 4.35
N SER A 181 -2.13 -4.43 3.75
CA SER A 181 -2.55 -5.76 4.17
C SER A 181 -1.50 -6.80 3.79
N SER A 182 -1.17 -7.70 4.71
CA SER A 182 -0.36 -8.88 4.40
C SER A 182 -1.17 -10.01 3.74
N ASN A 183 -2.51 -9.93 3.78
CA ASN A 183 -3.42 -10.89 3.15
C ASN A 183 -4.07 -10.25 1.90
N PRO A 184 -3.95 -10.85 0.71
CA PRO A 184 -4.48 -10.28 -0.53
C PRO A 184 -6.00 -10.14 -0.55
N ALA A 185 -6.72 -10.84 0.34
CA ALA A 185 -8.17 -10.70 0.48
C ALA A 185 -8.60 -9.37 1.13
N TYR A 186 -7.68 -8.68 1.83
CA TYR A 186 -7.99 -7.39 2.46
C TYR A 186 -7.31 -6.24 1.71
N LYS A 187 -8.01 -5.11 1.64
CA LYS A 187 -7.50 -3.89 1.03
C LYS A 187 -6.52 -3.20 1.99
N SER A 188 -5.53 -2.53 1.42
CA SER A 188 -4.76 -1.52 2.15
C SER A 188 -5.67 -0.37 2.56
N ILE A 189 -5.42 0.23 3.72
CA ILE A 189 -6.32 1.22 4.34
C ILE A 189 -5.53 2.42 4.87
N LEU A 190 -6.14 3.60 4.81
CA LEU A 190 -5.69 4.80 5.50
C LEU A 190 -6.43 4.89 6.82
N VAL A 191 -5.71 4.97 7.92
CA VAL A 191 -6.28 4.96 9.27
C VAL A 191 -5.81 6.18 10.04
N SER A 192 -6.71 6.81 10.80
CA SER A 192 -6.32 7.89 11.70
C SER A 192 -5.63 7.32 12.95
N LEU A 193 -4.52 7.94 13.36
CA LEU A 193 -3.78 7.59 14.57
C LEU A 193 -4.56 7.89 15.87
N SER A 194 -5.67 8.63 15.76
CA SER A 194 -6.60 8.89 16.87
C SER A 194 -7.52 7.71 17.19
N GLN A 195 -7.57 6.68 16.34
CA GLN A 195 -8.42 5.51 16.56
C GLN A 195 -7.74 4.49 17.49
N ASN A 196 -8.49 3.96 18.45
CA ASN A 196 -8.01 3.05 19.51
C ASN A 196 -7.76 1.59 19.07
N TYR A 197 -7.62 1.33 17.77
CA TYR A 197 -7.63 -0.04 17.24
C TYR A 197 -6.27 -0.50 16.71
N PHE A 198 -5.17 0.01 17.26
CA PHE A 198 -3.82 -0.39 16.88
C PHE A 198 -3.14 -1.19 17.99
N PHE A 199 -2.57 -2.34 17.61
CA PHE A 199 -1.57 -3.03 18.43
C PHE A 199 -0.29 -3.15 17.62
N ILE A 200 0.81 -2.58 18.13
CA ILE A 200 2.11 -2.75 17.51
C ILE A 200 2.57 -4.17 17.82
N LYS A 201 2.84 -4.95 16.78
CA LYS A 201 3.61 -6.18 16.89
C LYS A 201 5.07 -5.78 17.09
N LYS A 202 5.37 -5.13 18.21
CA LYS A 202 6.74 -4.83 18.59
C LYS A 202 7.43 -6.17 18.81
N ASP A 203 8.65 -6.33 18.32
CA ASP A 203 9.47 -7.48 18.66
C ASP A 203 9.34 -7.73 20.15
N LEU A 204 8.95 -8.95 20.50
CA LEU A 204 8.93 -9.50 21.85
C LEU A 204 10.36 -9.44 22.40
N GLY A 205 10.84 -8.24 22.73
CA GLY A 205 12.19 -8.01 23.19
C GLY A 205 12.39 -8.76 24.49
N ASN A 206 13.18 -9.82 24.46
CA ASN A 206 13.60 -10.64 25.61
C ASN A 206 12.50 -11.05 26.60
N ILE A 207 11.22 -10.97 26.22
CA ILE A 207 10.19 -11.80 26.85
C ILE A 207 10.43 -13.15 26.22
N ILE A 208 11.35 -13.90 26.86
CA ILE A 208 11.53 -15.34 26.82
C ILE A 208 10.32 -15.94 26.14
N LYS A 209 10.49 -16.50 24.94
CA LYS A 209 9.48 -17.30 24.25
C LYS A 209 8.46 -17.88 25.25
N ILE A 210 7.34 -17.18 25.45
CA ILE A 210 6.28 -17.61 26.36
C ILE A 210 5.50 -18.61 25.51
N ASP A 211 6.04 -19.82 25.40
CA ASP A 211 5.26 -21.04 25.11
C ASP A 211 4.23 -21.29 26.24
N SER A 212 4.17 -20.42 27.26
CA SER A 212 3.22 -20.43 28.36
C SER A 212 1.84 -19.92 27.94
N ARG A 213 0.88 -20.83 27.93
CA ARG A 213 -0.54 -20.53 27.70
C ARG A 213 -1.01 -19.51 28.73
N THR A 214 -1.53 -18.38 28.27
CA THR A 214 -2.10 -17.37 29.17
C THR A 214 -3.58 -17.67 29.36
N ILE A 215 -4.04 -17.71 30.61
CA ILE A 215 -5.46 -17.80 30.90
C ILE A 215 -6.01 -16.39 31.03
N ILE A 216 -7.05 -16.08 30.26
CA ILE A 216 -7.74 -14.80 30.28
C ILE A 216 -9.22 -14.98 30.64
N GLU A 217 -9.77 -14.03 31.39
CA GLU A 217 -11.21 -13.96 31.67
C GLU A 217 -11.90 -13.24 30.50
N VAL A 218 -12.67 -14.00 29.72
CA VAL A 218 -13.45 -13.51 28.57
C VAL A 218 -14.92 -13.51 28.96
N LEU A 219 -15.64 -12.42 28.67
CA LEU A 219 -17.09 -12.39 28.83
C LEU A 219 -17.75 -13.20 27.70
N ASP A 220 -18.37 -14.31 28.05
CA ASP A 220 -19.15 -15.13 27.12
C ASP A 220 -20.41 -14.35 26.68
N SER A 221 -20.54 -14.09 25.39
CA SER A 221 -21.65 -13.31 24.82
C SER A 221 -23.01 -14.00 24.92
N TYR A 222 -23.05 -15.33 25.07
CA TYR A 222 -24.28 -16.10 25.17
C TYR A 222 -24.75 -16.24 26.61
N THR A 223 -23.82 -16.44 27.53
CA THR A 223 -24.17 -16.68 28.94
C THR A 223 -24.06 -15.43 29.82
N GLY A 224 -23.38 -14.38 29.33
CA GLY A 224 -23.08 -13.18 30.12
C GLY A 224 -22.14 -13.43 31.29
N LYS A 225 -21.50 -14.60 31.35
CA LYS A 225 -20.56 -14.99 32.41
C LYS A 225 -19.13 -14.85 31.92
N TYR A 226 -18.21 -14.54 32.84
CA TYR A 226 -16.79 -14.63 32.55
C TYR A 226 -16.36 -16.09 32.51
N ILE A 227 -15.74 -16.50 31.42
CA ILE A 227 -15.13 -17.81 31.23
C ILE A 227 -13.62 -17.63 31.12
N ASN A 228 -12.87 -18.61 31.64
CA ASN A 228 -11.44 -18.67 31.46
C ASN A 228 -11.13 -19.30 30.11
N GLU A 229 -10.48 -18.56 29.22
CA GLU A 229 -9.98 -19.08 27.96
C GLU A 229 -8.45 -19.06 27.94
N GLU A 230 -7.86 -20.14 27.42
CA GLU A 230 -6.44 -20.16 27.09
C GLU A 230 -6.21 -19.44 25.76
N GLY A 231 -5.20 -18.59 25.72
CA GLY A 231 -4.80 -17.88 24.51
C GLY A 231 -3.32 -17.53 24.48
N ASN A 232 -2.88 -17.16 23.28
CA ASN A 232 -1.53 -16.68 23.03
C ASN A 232 -1.55 -15.16 22.92
N VAL A 233 -0.69 -14.48 23.67
CA VAL A 233 -0.51 -13.04 23.49
C VAL A 233 0.17 -12.79 22.15
N VAL A 234 -0.48 -12.05 21.27
CA VAL A 234 0.00 -11.76 19.90
C VAL A 234 0.51 -10.33 19.74
N GLY A 235 0.25 -9.46 20.71
CA GLY A 235 0.69 -8.06 20.70
C GLY A 235 0.36 -7.34 21.99
N TYR A 236 1.00 -6.18 22.21
CA TYR A 236 0.78 -5.32 23.37
C TYR A 236 0.49 -3.90 22.92
N ALA A 237 -0.32 -3.18 23.69
CA ALA A 237 -0.58 -1.75 23.55
C ALA A 237 -0.76 -1.14 24.95
N ASN A 238 0.29 -0.46 25.45
CA ASN A 238 0.30 0.17 26.77
C ASN A 238 -0.09 -0.81 27.91
N THR A 239 -1.23 -0.59 28.58
CA THR A 239 -1.73 -1.44 29.68
C THR A 239 -2.56 -2.62 29.19
N ASN A 240 -2.64 -2.86 27.88
CA ASN A 240 -3.45 -3.92 27.28
C ASN A 240 -2.61 -4.88 26.44
N ALA A 241 -3.05 -6.12 26.35
CA ALA A 241 -2.52 -7.16 25.48
C ALA A 241 -3.62 -7.64 24.53
N LEU A 242 -3.23 -7.92 23.28
CA LEU A 242 -4.07 -8.61 22.32
C LEU A 242 -3.80 -10.11 22.46
N VAL A 243 -4.80 -10.87 22.89
CA VAL A 243 -4.71 -12.31 23.12
C VAL A 243 -5.54 -13.04 22.08
N LYS A 244 -4.93 -13.98 21.38
CA LYS A 244 -5.62 -14.87 20.44
C LYS A 244 -6.04 -16.15 21.17
N THR A 245 -7.34 -16.34 21.37
CA THR A 245 -7.93 -17.56 21.92
C THR A 245 -8.63 -18.38 20.83
N LYS A 246 -9.35 -19.44 21.22
CA LYS A 246 -10.21 -20.21 20.31
C LYS A 246 -11.43 -19.41 19.84
N SER A 247 -11.97 -18.53 20.69
CA SER A 247 -13.15 -17.71 20.36
C SER A 247 -12.82 -16.44 19.56
N GLY A 248 -11.54 -16.05 19.48
CA GLY A 248 -11.10 -14.93 18.65
C GLY A 248 -9.94 -14.15 19.25
N PHE A 249 -9.87 -12.86 18.91
CA PHE A 249 -8.92 -11.94 19.53
C PHE A 249 -9.61 -11.13 20.63
N HIS A 250 -8.94 -11.03 21.77
CA HIS A 250 -9.41 -10.32 22.96
C HIS A 250 -8.40 -9.29 23.39
N VAL A 251 -8.88 -8.10 23.73
CA VAL A 251 -8.05 -7.07 24.35
C VAL A 251 -8.19 -7.20 25.86
N VAL A 252 -7.10 -7.54 26.53
CA VAL A 252 -7.09 -7.83 27.96
C VAL A 252 -6.11 -6.90 28.65
N PRO A 253 -6.48 -6.23 29.76
CA PRO A 253 -5.53 -5.48 30.56
C PRO A 253 -4.37 -6.39 31.01
N VAL A 254 -3.13 -5.92 30.88
CA VAL A 254 -1.91 -6.68 31.20
C VAL A 254 -1.92 -7.15 32.66
N ASN A 255 -2.45 -6.33 33.58
CA ASN A 255 -2.59 -6.69 34.99
C ASN A 255 -3.65 -7.77 35.28
N LYS A 256 -4.44 -8.17 34.27
CA LYS A 256 -5.39 -9.28 34.34
C LYS A 256 -4.91 -10.55 33.65
N LEU A 257 -3.72 -10.53 33.04
CA LEU A 257 -3.13 -11.73 32.45
C LEU A 257 -2.59 -12.63 33.57
N LYS A 258 -3.09 -13.87 33.63
CA LYS A 258 -2.51 -14.91 34.49
C LYS A 258 -1.57 -15.76 33.64
N ILE A 259 -0.28 -15.61 33.88
CA ILE A 259 0.77 -16.42 33.23
C ILE A 259 0.95 -17.68 34.09
N ASN A 260 0.65 -18.84 33.52
CA ASN A 260 0.97 -20.14 34.11
C ASN A 260 2.34 -20.62 33.63
#